data_AF-A0A7S1H2H3-F1
#
_entry.id   AF-A0A7S1H2H3-F1
#
_cell.length_a   1.000
_cell.length_b   1.000
_cell.length_c   1.000
_cell.angle_alpha   90.00
_cell.angle_beta   90.00
_cell.angle_gamma   90.00
#
_symmetry.space_group_name_H-M   'P 1'
#
loop_
_entity.id
_entity.type
_entity.pdbx_description
1 polymer ?
#
loop_
_entity_poly.entity_id
_entity_poly.type
_entity_poly.pdbx_seq_one_letter_code
_entity_poly.pdbx_strand_id
1 'polypeptide(L)'
;VEGEQSRGFQDRVMPSWTPPGPVFPIMWLLIIGPLRAYSSALVWQANGHEFLHPALFALVFHLAVGDIWNTMNNSEQRFGASVTGVLCVTASALNAAYQYHVVDETAGNLLGLPMIWFAVASSLVTATWRLNPSESGELDPLYPVVRPDRKQTSFAWFGASESP
;
A
#
# COMPACT_ATOMS: atom_id res chain seq x y z
N VAL A 1 6.09 -21.52 -4.03
CA VAL A 1 5.78 -20.50 -5.06
C VAL A 1 7.06 -20.34 -5.85
N GLU A 2 7.04 -20.59 -7.15
CA GLU A 2 8.20 -20.31 -8.00
C GLU A 2 8.20 -18.82 -8.34
N GLY A 3 9.38 -18.22 -8.45
CA GLY A 3 9.54 -16.80 -8.68
C GLY A 3 10.55 -16.52 -9.80
N GLU A 4 10.25 -15.49 -10.59
CA GLU A 4 11.13 -15.02 -11.66
C GLU A 4 11.46 -13.53 -11.44
N GLN A 5 12.58 -13.08 -11.97
CA GLN A 5 12.88 -11.65 -12.00
C GLN A 5 11.87 -10.94 -12.91
N SER A 6 11.07 -10.03 -12.35
CA SER A 6 10.07 -9.33 -13.15
C SER A 6 10.74 -8.21 -13.97
N ARG A 7 10.32 -8.04 -15.23
CA ARG A 7 10.86 -6.99 -16.12
C ARG A 7 10.69 -5.56 -15.57
N GLY A 8 9.68 -5.32 -14.72
CA GLY A 8 9.36 -4.00 -14.15
C GLY A 8 9.88 -3.76 -12.73
N PHE A 9 10.30 -4.81 -12.03
CA PHE A 9 10.89 -4.78 -10.68
C PHE A 9 12.17 -5.61 -10.72
N GLN A 10 13.18 -5.13 -11.43
CA GLN A 10 14.46 -5.87 -11.63
C GLN A 10 15.27 -6.06 -10.34
N ASP A 11 14.82 -5.43 -9.25
CA ASP A 11 15.42 -5.41 -7.94
C ASP A 11 14.94 -6.54 -7.02
N ARG A 12 13.95 -7.35 -7.43
CA ARG A 12 13.40 -8.44 -6.60
C ARG A 12 12.83 -9.61 -7.42
N VAL A 13 12.82 -10.78 -6.81
CA VAL A 13 12.14 -11.96 -7.33
C VAL A 13 10.65 -11.85 -6.99
N MET A 14 9.78 -12.01 -7.98
CA MET A 14 8.33 -11.92 -7.79
C MET A 14 7.67 -13.26 -8.13
N PRO A 15 6.53 -13.60 -7.51
CA PRO A 15 5.86 -14.86 -7.78
C PRO A 15 5.38 -14.94 -9.23
N SER A 16 5.35 -16.14 -9.81
CA SER A 16 4.97 -16.37 -11.21
C SER A 16 3.58 -15.86 -11.61
N TRP A 17 2.67 -15.72 -10.64
CA TRP A 17 1.31 -15.22 -10.84
C TRP A 17 1.18 -13.69 -10.72
N THR A 18 2.28 -12.96 -10.54
CA THR A 18 2.24 -11.49 -10.43
C THR A 18 1.51 -10.89 -11.64
N PRO A 19 0.51 -10.01 -11.41
CA PRO A 19 -0.13 -9.29 -12.51
C PRO A 19 0.89 -8.56 -13.40
N PRO A 20 0.64 -8.46 -14.72
CA PRO A 20 1.49 -7.68 -15.61
C PRO A 20 1.64 -6.22 -15.15
N GLY A 21 2.82 -5.64 -15.35
CA GLY A 21 3.17 -4.28 -14.89
C GLY A 21 2.10 -3.19 -15.13
N PRO A 22 1.48 -3.10 -16.33
CA PRO A 22 0.43 -2.10 -16.61
C PRO A 22 -0.85 -2.27 -15.79
N VAL A 23 -1.13 -3.44 -15.21
CA VAL A 23 -2.34 -3.68 -14.40
C VAL A 23 -2.32 -2.84 -13.13
N PHE A 24 -1.14 -2.61 -12.53
CA PHE A 24 -1.01 -1.82 -11.31
C PHE A 24 -1.50 -0.36 -11.46
N PRO A 25 -1.00 0.45 -12.41
CA PRO A 25 -1.50 1.81 -12.60
C PRO A 25 -2.96 1.86 -13.04
N ILE A 26 -3.45 0.86 -13.80
CA ILE A 26 -4.89 0.77 -14.14
C ILE A 26 -5.73 0.61 -12.87
N MET A 27 -5.39 -0.36 -12.02
CA MET A 27 -6.11 -0.61 -10.78
C MET A 27 -6.06 0.61 -9.84
N TRP A 28 -4.88 1.18 -9.62
CA TRP A 28 -4.72 2.29 -8.66
C TRP A 28 -5.30 3.61 -9.16
N LEU A 29 -5.03 3.98 -10.41
CA LEU A 29 -5.36 5.31 -10.93
C LEU A 29 -6.69 5.36 -11.65
N LEU A 30 -7.07 4.31 -12.39
CA LEU A 30 -8.29 4.33 -13.21
C LEU A 30 -9.49 3.70 -12.52
N ILE A 31 -9.28 2.87 -11.50
CA ILE A 31 -10.36 2.19 -10.78
C ILE A 31 -10.46 2.72 -9.35
N ILE A 32 -9.42 2.53 -8.53
CA ILE A 32 -9.45 2.86 -7.11
C ILE A 32 -9.50 4.38 -6.87
N GLY A 33 -8.73 5.16 -7.64
CA GLY A 33 -8.76 6.62 -7.57
C GLY A 33 -10.17 7.22 -7.76
N PRO A 34 -10.85 6.93 -8.88
CA PRO A 34 -12.22 7.38 -9.11
C PRO A 34 -13.23 6.89 -8.08
N LEU A 35 -13.12 5.63 -7.63
CA LEU A 35 -14.00 5.11 -6.56
C LEU A 35 -13.83 5.90 -5.26
N ARG A 36 -12.60 6.22 -4.87
CA ARG A 36 -12.32 7.07 -3.70
C ARG A 36 -12.92 8.46 -3.85
N ALA A 37 -12.71 9.10 -4.99
CA ALA A 37 -13.22 10.45 -5.25
C ALA A 37 -14.75 10.49 -5.24
N TYR A 38 -15.40 9.58 -5.96
CA TYR A 38 -16.85 9.52 -6.05
C TYR A 38 -17.51 9.16 -4.71
N SER A 39 -16.98 8.16 -4.00
CA SER A 39 -17.49 7.79 -2.67
C SER A 39 -17.35 8.95 -1.68
N SER A 40 -16.27 9.73 -1.77
CA SER A 40 -16.08 10.91 -0.91
C SER A 40 -17.06 12.03 -1.25
N ALA A 41 -17.41 12.21 -2.53
CA ALA A 41 -18.43 13.15 -2.95
C ALA A 41 -19.84 12.75 -2.45
N LEU A 42 -20.13 11.45 -2.36
CA LEU A 42 -21.37 10.95 -1.75
C LEU A 42 -21.42 11.23 -0.24
N VAL A 43 -20.35 10.89 0.49
CA VAL A 43 -20.25 11.19 1.94
C VAL A 43 -20.35 12.69 2.22
N TRP A 44 -19.70 13.52 1.41
CA TRP A 44 -19.76 14.99 1.53
C TRP A 44 -21.18 15.52 1.26
N GLN A 45 -21.92 14.96 0.31
CA GLN A 45 -23.33 15.35 0.11
C GLN A 45 -24.21 14.88 1.26
N ALA A 46 -24.03 13.64 1.71
CA ALA A 46 -24.83 13.02 2.78
C ALA A 46 -24.61 13.68 4.15
N ASN A 47 -23.41 14.21 4.41
CA ASN A 47 -23.08 14.88 5.68
C ASN A 47 -23.38 16.39 5.71
N GLY A 48 -24.08 16.92 4.71
CA GLY A 48 -24.43 18.34 4.67
C GLY A 48 -23.32 19.27 4.13
N HIS A 49 -22.41 18.74 3.32
CA HIS A 49 -21.29 19.45 2.69
C HIS A 49 -20.16 19.84 3.65
N GLU A 50 -19.98 19.07 4.72
CA GLU A 50 -18.92 19.27 5.70
C GLU A 50 -17.63 18.53 5.30
N PHE A 51 -16.55 19.28 5.13
CA PHE A 51 -15.23 18.71 4.85
C PHE A 51 -14.57 18.10 6.11
N LEU A 52 -14.90 18.61 7.30
CA LEU A 52 -14.30 18.17 8.56
C LEU A 52 -15.09 17.03 9.20
N HIS A 53 -15.27 15.94 8.46
CA HIS A 53 -16.03 14.78 8.93
C HIS A 53 -15.10 13.59 9.22
N PRO A 54 -15.27 12.87 10.36
CA PRO A 54 -14.42 11.73 10.72
C PRO A 54 -14.31 10.66 9.61
N ALA A 55 -15.41 10.38 8.90
CA ALA A 55 -15.38 9.44 7.78
C ALA A 55 -14.38 9.87 6.68
N LEU A 56 -14.41 11.13 6.24
CA LEU A 56 -13.46 11.64 5.24
C LEU A 56 -12.01 11.54 5.73
N PHE A 57 -11.77 11.85 7.01
CA PHE A 57 -10.46 11.69 7.63
C PHE A 57 -10.02 10.23 7.75
N ALA A 58 -10.93 9.27 7.85
CA ALA A 58 -10.60 7.85 7.80
C ALA A 58 -9.99 7.45 6.45
N LEU A 59 -10.47 8.03 5.34
CA LEU A 59 -9.86 7.83 4.03
C LEU A 59 -8.48 8.53 3.96
N VAL A 60 -8.35 9.76 4.46
CA VAL A 60 -7.05 10.45 4.51
C VAL A 60 -6.02 9.65 5.32
N PHE A 61 -6.43 9.11 6.46
CA PHE A 61 -5.60 8.23 7.28
C PHE A 61 -5.18 6.98 6.50
N HIS A 62 -6.11 6.31 5.81
CA HIS A 62 -5.79 5.17 4.96
C HIS A 62 -4.77 5.52 3.86
N LEU A 63 -4.90 6.68 3.21
CA LEU A 63 -3.94 7.14 2.20
C LEU A 63 -2.55 7.36 2.81
N ALA A 64 -2.46 7.99 3.98
CA ALA A 64 -1.19 8.19 4.67
C ALA A 64 -0.51 6.85 5.04
N VAL A 65 -1.29 5.88 5.54
CA VAL A 65 -0.78 4.52 5.80
C VAL A 65 -0.30 3.86 4.51
N GLY A 66 -1.03 4.03 3.41
CA GLY A 66 -0.67 3.57 2.08
C GLY A 66 0.65 4.13 1.56
N ASP A 67 0.87 5.44 1.72
CA ASP A 67 2.09 6.13 1.28
C ASP A 67 3.32 5.69 2.08
N ILE A 68 3.17 5.51 3.40
CA ILE A 68 4.22 4.96 4.26
C ILE A 68 4.56 3.53 3.79
N TRP A 69 3.55 2.69 3.55
CA TRP A 69 3.77 1.34 3.05
C TRP A 69 4.45 1.32 1.67
N ASN A 70 4.04 2.19 0.76
CA ASN A 70 4.65 2.30 -0.57
C ASN A 70 6.14 2.62 -0.49
N THR A 71 6.52 3.53 0.42
CA THR A 71 7.92 3.86 0.71
C THR A 71 8.68 2.64 1.26
N MET A 72 8.11 1.95 2.26
CA MET A 72 8.75 0.75 2.84
C MET A 72 8.96 -0.38 1.81
N ASN A 73 7.97 -0.64 0.95
CA ASN A 73 8.00 -1.77 0.02
C ASN A 73 8.84 -1.50 -1.24
N ASN A 74 8.72 -0.29 -1.81
CA ASN A 74 9.32 0.02 -3.11
C ASN A 74 10.65 0.75 -2.97
N SER A 75 10.74 1.76 -2.11
CA SER A 75 11.95 2.57 -1.94
C SER A 75 12.96 1.89 -1.03
N GLU A 76 12.52 1.47 0.16
CA GLU A 76 13.40 0.90 1.19
C GLU A 76 13.61 -0.61 1.02
N GLN A 77 12.73 -1.27 0.23
CA GLN A 77 12.77 -2.71 -0.04
C GLN A 77 12.77 -3.56 1.26
N ARG A 78 12.11 -3.07 2.31
CA ARG A 78 11.97 -3.77 3.60
C ARG A 78 10.82 -4.76 3.53
N PHE A 79 11.05 -5.87 2.83
CA PHE A 79 9.98 -6.80 2.47
C PHE A 79 9.29 -7.41 3.68
N GLY A 80 10.00 -7.67 4.78
CA GLY A 80 9.41 -8.23 6.00
C GLY A 80 8.45 -7.23 6.66
N ALA A 81 8.94 -6.03 6.98
CA ALA A 81 8.11 -4.95 7.52
C ALA A 81 6.94 -4.56 6.59
N SER A 82 7.12 -4.71 5.27
CA SER A 82 6.08 -4.45 4.27
C SER A 82 4.91 -5.42 4.35
N VAL A 83 5.10 -6.65 4.84
CA VAL A 83 3.99 -7.60 5.11
C VAL A 83 3.11 -7.07 6.23
N THR A 84 3.69 -6.60 7.33
CA THR A 84 2.90 -5.96 8.40
C THR A 84 2.26 -4.67 7.91
N GLY A 85 3.00 -3.87 7.13
CA GLY A 85 2.49 -2.64 6.55
C GLY A 85 1.28 -2.84 5.63
N VAL A 86 1.26 -3.85 4.75
CA VAL A 86 0.12 -4.09 3.86
C VAL A 86 -1.13 -4.55 4.64
N LEU A 87 -0.95 -5.22 5.77
CA LEU A 87 -2.06 -5.52 6.69
C LEU A 87 -2.63 -4.24 7.33
N CYS A 88 -1.76 -3.30 7.74
CA CYS A 88 -2.20 -1.98 8.21
C CYS A 88 -2.93 -1.19 7.12
N VAL A 89 -2.46 -1.26 5.87
CA VAL A 89 -3.14 -0.65 4.71
C VAL A 89 -4.53 -1.26 4.54
N THR A 90 -4.64 -2.59 4.59
CA THR A 90 -5.92 -3.30 4.43
C THR A 90 -6.88 -2.95 5.58
N ALA A 91 -6.40 -2.97 6.83
CA ALA A 91 -7.22 -2.64 8.00
C ALA A 91 -7.71 -1.18 7.98
N SER A 92 -6.84 -0.23 7.63
CA SER A 92 -7.23 1.18 7.49
C SER A 92 -8.22 1.40 6.35
N ALA A 93 -8.10 0.65 5.24
CA ALA A 93 -9.05 0.70 4.14
C ALA A 93 -10.43 0.17 4.55
N LEU A 94 -10.47 -0.95 5.27
CA LEU A 94 -11.70 -1.51 5.82
C LEU A 94 -12.37 -0.55 6.80
N ASN A 95 -11.60 0.10 7.67
CA ASN A 95 -12.12 1.13 8.57
C ASN A 95 -12.71 2.31 7.78
N ALA A 96 -12.03 2.78 6.72
CA ALA A 96 -12.57 3.86 5.89
C ALA A 96 -13.88 3.44 5.19
N ALA A 97 -13.93 2.25 4.59
CA ALA A 97 -15.13 1.71 3.97
C ALA A 97 -16.29 1.59 4.98
N TYR A 98 -16.01 1.09 6.18
CA TYR A 98 -17.01 1.01 7.26
C TYR A 98 -17.54 2.39 7.66
N GLN A 99 -16.66 3.36 7.90
CA GLN A 99 -17.09 4.72 8.27
C GLN A 99 -17.86 5.41 7.14
N TYR A 100 -17.49 5.17 5.88
CA TYR A 100 -18.26 5.64 4.73
C TYR A 100 -19.64 5.00 4.71
N HIS A 101 -19.73 3.68 4.92
CA HIS A 101 -20.99 2.93 4.93
C HIS A 101 -21.97 3.42 6.01
N VAL A 102 -21.46 3.82 7.17
CA VAL A 102 -22.27 4.40 8.26
C VAL A 102 -22.90 5.74 7.85
N VAL A 103 -22.25 6.52 6.99
CA VAL A 103 -22.77 7.82 6.50
C VAL A 103 -23.63 7.64 5.26
N ASP A 104 -23.15 6.87 4.29
CA ASP A 104 -23.81 6.54 3.03
C ASP A 104 -23.45 5.10 2.61
N GLU A 105 -24.46 4.24 2.56
CA GLU A 105 -24.30 2.80 2.30
C GLU A 105 -23.61 2.54 0.95
N THR A 106 -23.96 3.33 -0.06
CA THR A 106 -23.44 3.21 -1.42
C THR A 106 -21.96 3.58 -1.44
N ALA A 107 -21.58 4.67 -0.80
CA ALA A 107 -20.20 5.12 -0.68
C ALA A 107 -19.33 4.07 0.02
N GLY A 108 -19.83 3.47 1.10
CA GLY A 108 -19.15 2.38 1.80
C GLY A 108 -18.96 1.14 0.93
N ASN A 109 -20.02 0.72 0.22
CA ASN A 109 -19.97 -0.45 -0.66
C ASN A 109 -18.98 -0.25 -1.82
N LEU A 110 -19.01 0.94 -2.45
CA LEU A 110 -18.07 1.29 -3.52
C LEU A 110 -16.62 1.31 -3.05
N LEU A 111 -16.37 1.85 -1.86
CA LEU A 111 -15.02 1.87 -1.26
C LEU A 111 -14.58 0.49 -0.76
N GLY A 112 -15.53 -0.41 -0.49
CA GLY A 112 -15.30 -1.80 -0.13
C GLY A 112 -14.96 -2.72 -1.32
N LEU A 113 -15.41 -2.42 -2.54
CA LEU A 113 -15.12 -3.25 -3.73
C LEU A 113 -13.62 -3.52 -3.95
N PRO A 114 -12.72 -2.52 -3.82
CA PRO A 114 -11.29 -2.75 -3.94
C PRO A 114 -10.66 -3.68 -2.90
N MET A 115 -11.38 -4.13 -1.86
CA MET A 115 -10.82 -5.06 -0.85
C MET A 115 -10.32 -6.36 -1.45
N ILE A 116 -10.91 -6.79 -2.57
CA ILE A 116 -10.42 -7.94 -3.35
C ILE A 116 -8.99 -7.66 -3.85
N TRP A 117 -8.73 -6.45 -4.35
CA TRP A 117 -7.40 -6.05 -4.80
C TRP A 117 -6.41 -5.96 -3.64
N PHE A 118 -6.83 -5.49 -2.47
CA PHE A 118 -5.97 -5.49 -1.27
C PHE A 118 -5.62 -6.90 -0.79
N ALA A 119 -6.50 -7.89 -0.95
CA ALA A 119 -6.18 -9.30 -0.68
C ALA A 119 -5.14 -9.85 -1.66
N VAL A 120 -5.26 -9.51 -2.96
CA VAL A 120 -4.24 -9.84 -3.97
C VAL A 120 -2.90 -9.18 -3.63
N ALA A 121 -2.90 -7.88 -3.30
CA ALA A 121 -1.70 -7.14 -2.92
C ALA A 121 -1.04 -7.74 -1.66
N SER A 122 -1.83 -8.07 -0.63
CA SER A 122 -1.31 -8.70 0.59
C SER A 122 -0.66 -10.05 0.32
N SER A 123 -1.30 -10.86 -0.54
CA SER A 123 -0.77 -12.14 -0.97
C SER A 123 0.53 -11.96 -1.76
N LEU A 124 0.60 -10.94 -2.62
CA LEU A 124 1.74 -10.66 -3.48
C LEU A 124 2.94 -10.23 -2.65
N VAL A 125 2.74 -9.30 -1.73
CA VAL A 125 3.77 -8.80 -0.80
C VAL A 125 4.31 -9.94 0.06
N THR A 126 3.43 -10.80 0.58
CA THR A 126 3.83 -11.95 1.40
C THR A 126 4.62 -12.97 0.60
N ALA A 127 4.20 -13.26 -0.64
CA ALA A 127 4.93 -14.16 -1.52
C ALA A 127 6.30 -13.60 -1.92
N THR A 128 6.36 -12.31 -2.28
CA THR A 128 7.61 -11.60 -2.58
C THR A 128 8.55 -11.63 -1.39
N TRP A 129 8.08 -11.38 -0.17
CA TRP A 129 8.91 -11.50 1.03
C TRP A 129 9.54 -12.89 1.18
N ARG A 130 8.74 -13.96 1.01
CA ARG A 130 9.24 -15.35 1.09
C ARG A 130 10.25 -15.71 0.00
N LEU A 131 10.18 -15.05 -1.15
CA LEU A 131 11.04 -15.28 -2.31
C LEU A 131 12.36 -14.51 -2.27
N ASN A 132 12.50 -13.54 -1.36
CA ASN A 132 13.68 -12.68 -1.28
C ASN A 132 14.33 -12.76 0.11
N PRO A 133 14.89 -13.92 0.51
CA PRO A 133 15.73 -14.00 1.70
C PRO A 133 17.00 -13.16 1.53
N SER A 134 17.63 -12.83 2.65
CA SER A 134 18.95 -12.21 2.69
C SER A 134 20.04 -13.16 2.17
N GLU A 135 21.26 -12.66 1.98
CA GLU A 135 22.40 -13.48 1.53
C GLU A 135 22.71 -14.65 2.47
N SER A 136 22.39 -14.52 3.77
CA SER A 136 22.52 -15.61 4.76
C SER A 136 21.38 -16.64 4.69
N GLY A 137 20.39 -16.44 3.82
CA GLY A 137 19.20 -17.28 3.70
C GLY A 137 18.09 -16.95 4.70
N GLU A 138 18.30 -15.98 5.60
CA GLU A 138 17.29 -15.56 6.56
C GLU A 138 16.27 -14.59 5.93
N LEU A 139 14.99 -14.75 6.30
CA LEU A 139 13.94 -13.82 5.90
C LEU A 139 14.03 -12.50 6.67
N ASP A 140 13.67 -11.40 6.00
CA ASP A 140 13.58 -10.10 6.64
C ASP A 140 12.51 -10.11 7.75
N PRO A 141 12.77 -9.60 8.96
CA PRO A 141 11.80 -9.62 10.05
C PRO A 141 10.50 -8.89 9.70
N LEU A 142 9.37 -9.39 10.22
CA LEU A 142 8.05 -8.78 10.03
C LEU A 142 7.88 -7.42 10.75
N TYR A 143 8.79 -7.09 11.65
CA TYR A 143 8.82 -5.84 12.39
C TYR A 143 9.94 -4.93 11.89
N PRO A 144 9.82 -3.60 12.03
CA PRO A 144 10.85 -2.67 11.59
C PRO A 144 12.17 -2.92 12.33
N VAL A 145 13.25 -3.07 11.56
CA VAL A 145 14.62 -3.18 12.08
C VAL A 145 15.54 -2.20 11.34
N VAL A 146 16.49 -1.62 12.08
CA VAL A 146 17.54 -0.79 11.47
C VAL A 146 18.67 -1.73 11.03
N ARG A 147 18.93 -1.75 9.72
CA ARG A 147 19.99 -2.55 9.10
C ARG A 147 21.02 -1.61 8.47
N PRO A 148 22.28 -1.57 8.96
CA PRO A 148 23.34 -0.75 8.38
C PRO A 148 23.68 -1.12 6.93
N ASP A 149 23.44 -2.38 6.56
CA ASP A 149 23.79 -3.02 5.28
C ASP A 149 22.74 -2.82 4.17
N ARG A 150 21.60 -2.20 4.46
CA ARG A 150 20.49 -2.03 3.52
C ARG A 150 20.27 -0.56 3.17
N LYS A 151 19.51 -0.30 2.09
CA LYS A 151 19.13 1.06 1.68
C LYS A 151 18.46 1.79 2.85
N GLN A 152 19.02 2.94 3.19
CA GLN A 152 18.48 3.82 4.23
C GLN A 152 17.94 5.09 3.60
N THR A 153 16.77 5.49 4.07
CA THR A 153 16.12 6.74 3.68
C THR A 153 16.72 7.84 4.54
N SER A 154 17.54 8.72 3.95
CA SER A 154 18.03 9.92 4.61
C SER A 154 17.05 11.07 4.40
N PHE A 155 16.89 11.94 5.39
CA PHE A 155 16.22 13.22 5.15
C PHE A 155 16.97 13.99 4.07
N ALA A 156 16.27 14.39 3.00
CA ALA A 156 16.88 15.12 1.89
C ALA A 156 17.60 16.41 2.35
N TRP A 157 17.14 17.02 3.44
CA TRP A 157 17.73 18.22 4.04
C TRP A 157 18.98 17.98 4.88
N PHE A 158 19.24 16.73 5.28
CA PHE A 158 20.36 16.34 6.13
C PHE A 158 21.25 15.24 5.52
N GLY A 159 20.93 14.77 4.31
CA GLY A 159 21.75 13.85 3.53
C GLY A 159 22.95 14.61 2.98
N ALA A 160 24.15 14.12 3.25
CA ALA A 160 25.39 14.75 2.83
C ALA A 160 25.36 15.07 1.33
N SER A 161 25.61 16.34 1.01
CA SER A 161 25.97 16.78 -0.33
C SER A 161 27.34 16.20 -0.67
N GLU A 162 27.39 14.97 -1.17
CA GLU A 162 28.55 14.52 -1.94
C GLU A 162 28.40 15.06 -3.36
N SER A 163 28.88 16.30 -3.53
CA SER A 163 29.15 16.89 -4.83
C SER A 163 30.31 16.14 -5.50
N PRO A 164 30.31 15.97 -6.83
CA PRO A 164 31.52 15.59 -7.56
C PRO A 164 32.62 16.67 -7.48
#